data_AF-A0A7C3Y6K5-F1
#
_entry.id   AF-A0A7C3Y6K5-F1
#
_cell.length_a   1.000
_cell.length_b   1.000
_cell.length_c   1.000
_cell.angle_alpha   90.00
_cell.angle_beta   90.00
_cell.angle_gamma   90.00
#
_symmetry.space_group_name_H-M   'P 1'
#
loop_
_entity.id
_entity.type
_entity.pdbx_description
1 polymer ?
#
loop_
_entity_poly.entity_id
_entity_poly.type
_entity_poly.pdbx_seq_one_letter_code
_entity_poly.pdbx_strand_id
1 'polypeptide(L)'
;MGAGISAMAMKALPFGVPKLCVTTIQNTAPLVGWKDIAVLYPVTDLSNGECLNRFEQVVLSNAAGAMMGMVESPRPKTDSDKPLVLASMFGSTTPCVTHAKKILENHGYEVVVFHAQGSGGRAMEEFISTEKVSGVLDITTHELVDEIAGGPLSAGPERLEAAGRADVPQIICPGALDIIVFFGFSAIPHRYRRRRFYQHAPPHSEHEGFNQGNDPPSEDHG
;
A
#
# COMPACT_ATOMS: atom_id res chain seq x y z
N MET A 1 0.53 6.46 -22.83
CA MET A 1 -0.90 6.11 -23.03
C MET A 1 -1.14 4.60 -22.94
N GLY A 2 -0.44 3.76 -23.71
CA GLY A 2 -0.65 2.29 -23.68
C GLY A 2 -0.57 1.64 -22.30
N ALA A 3 0.49 1.91 -21.53
CA ALA A 3 0.67 1.34 -20.20
C ALA A 3 -0.48 1.63 -19.22
N GLY A 4 -1.12 2.81 -19.32
CA GLY A 4 -2.26 3.16 -18.47
C GLY A 4 -3.50 2.31 -18.78
N ILE A 5 -3.79 2.07 -20.06
CA ILE A 5 -4.91 1.21 -20.49
C ILE A 5 -4.65 -0.24 -20.07
N SER A 6 -3.43 -0.74 -20.31
CA SER A 6 -3.03 -2.08 -19.90
C SER A 6 -3.13 -2.26 -18.38
N ALA A 7 -2.67 -1.28 -17.60
CA ALA A 7 -2.78 -1.32 -16.15
C ALA A 7 -4.24 -1.34 -15.67
N MET A 8 -5.16 -0.60 -16.28
CA MET A 8 -6.58 -0.66 -15.93
C MET A 8 -7.15 -2.07 -16.14
N ALA A 9 -6.86 -2.69 -17.28
CA ALA A 9 -7.30 -4.05 -17.57
C ALA A 9 -6.70 -5.07 -16.60
N MET A 10 -5.40 -4.97 -16.32
CA MET A 10 -4.72 -5.85 -15.34
C MET A 10 -5.32 -5.70 -13.94
N LYS A 11 -5.62 -4.47 -13.48
CA LYS A 11 -6.18 -4.24 -12.14
C LYS A 11 -7.58 -4.85 -11.95
N ALA A 12 -8.32 -5.10 -13.03
CA ALA A 12 -9.62 -5.77 -12.98
C ALA A 12 -9.52 -7.29 -12.81
N LEU A 13 -8.33 -7.89 -13.03
CA LEU A 13 -8.13 -9.32 -12.86
C LEU A 13 -7.94 -9.67 -11.37
N PRO A 14 -8.38 -10.87 -10.94
CA PRO A 14 -8.15 -11.36 -9.59
C PRO A 14 -6.68 -11.42 -9.20
N PHE A 15 -6.43 -11.36 -7.88
CA PHE A 15 -5.11 -11.62 -7.31
C PHE A 15 -4.58 -13.00 -7.74
N GLY A 16 -3.27 -13.09 -8.00
CA GLY A 16 -2.59 -14.32 -8.42
C GLY A 16 -2.68 -14.64 -9.91
N VAL A 17 -3.49 -13.93 -10.70
CA VAL A 17 -3.42 -14.03 -12.17
C VAL A 17 -2.10 -13.40 -12.67
N PRO A 18 -1.32 -14.06 -13.55
CA PRO A 18 -0.09 -13.46 -14.08
C PRO A 18 -0.33 -12.13 -14.79
N LYS A 19 0.33 -11.06 -14.30
CA LYS A 19 0.17 -9.69 -14.78
C LYS A 19 1.55 -9.03 -14.90
N LEU A 20 1.97 -8.71 -16.13
CA LEU A 20 3.25 -8.06 -16.42
C LEU A 20 3.05 -6.92 -17.41
N CYS A 21 3.56 -5.73 -17.07
CA CYS A 21 3.53 -4.55 -17.92
C CYS A 21 4.97 -4.09 -18.24
N VAL A 22 5.30 -3.97 -19.52
CA VAL A 22 6.55 -3.33 -19.95
C VAL A 22 6.26 -1.86 -20.21
N THR A 23 6.96 -0.94 -19.55
CA THR A 23 6.68 0.49 -19.66
C THR A 23 7.89 1.37 -19.37
N THR A 24 8.00 2.49 -20.09
CA THR A 24 8.98 3.56 -19.85
C THR A 24 8.60 4.49 -18.70
N ILE A 25 7.46 4.26 -18.03
CA ILE A 25 7.04 5.05 -16.87
C ILE A 25 7.77 4.54 -15.62
N GLN A 26 8.62 5.38 -15.04
CA GLN A 26 9.35 5.04 -13.80
C GLN A 26 8.48 5.12 -12.54
N ASN A 27 7.53 6.06 -12.49
CA ASN A 27 6.57 6.12 -11.39
C ASN A 27 5.47 5.06 -11.59
N THR A 28 5.69 3.87 -11.02
CA THR A 28 4.82 2.71 -11.21
C THR A 28 3.61 2.68 -10.28
N ALA A 29 3.57 3.51 -9.23
CA ALA A 29 2.50 3.48 -8.23
C ALA A 29 1.07 3.61 -8.85
N PRO A 30 0.81 4.49 -9.84
CA PRO A 30 -0.50 4.55 -10.50
C PRO A 30 -0.84 3.31 -11.35
N LEU A 31 0.19 2.64 -11.88
CA LEU A 31 0.04 1.44 -12.71
C LEU A 31 -0.31 0.23 -11.84
N VAL A 32 0.45 0.02 -10.76
CA VAL A 32 0.30 -1.13 -9.86
C VAL A 32 -0.89 -0.96 -8.92
N GLY A 33 -1.07 0.25 -8.35
CA GLY A 33 -2.06 0.50 -7.31
C GLY A 33 -1.79 -0.38 -6.09
N TRP A 34 -2.77 -1.22 -5.74
CA TRP A 34 -2.69 -2.21 -4.66
C TRP A 34 -2.78 -3.65 -5.19
N LYS A 35 -2.46 -3.86 -6.47
CA LYS A 35 -2.53 -5.17 -7.16
C LYS A 35 -1.15 -5.79 -7.31
N ASP A 36 -1.11 -7.09 -7.55
CA ASP A 36 0.08 -7.88 -7.86
C ASP A 36 0.43 -7.76 -9.36
N ILE A 37 0.83 -6.55 -9.80
CA ILE A 37 1.28 -6.27 -11.18
C ILE A 37 2.80 -6.14 -11.19
N ALA A 38 3.48 -6.97 -12.00
CA ALA A 38 4.89 -6.81 -12.29
C ALA A 38 5.10 -5.71 -13.34
N VAL A 39 6.06 -4.83 -13.09
CA VAL A 39 6.45 -3.79 -14.07
C VAL A 39 7.90 -3.98 -14.47
N LEU A 40 8.15 -4.12 -15.77
CA LEU A 40 9.48 -4.21 -16.35
C LEU A 40 9.81 -2.91 -17.09
N TYR A 41 10.90 -2.26 -16.69
CA TYR A 41 11.40 -1.06 -17.35
C TYR A 41 12.28 -1.44 -18.56
N PRO A 42 11.97 -0.98 -19.79
CA PRO A 42 12.67 -1.40 -20.99
C PRO A 42 14.03 -0.73 -21.24
N VAL A 43 14.43 0.21 -20.37
CA VAL A 43 15.66 1.03 -20.48
C VAL A 43 15.64 2.01 -21.64
N THR A 44 15.38 1.54 -22.87
CA THR A 44 15.18 2.38 -24.05
C THR A 44 13.70 2.66 -24.26
N ASP A 45 13.39 3.73 -25.00
CA ASP A 45 12.03 3.91 -25.47
C ASP A 45 11.62 2.71 -26.34
N LEU A 46 10.35 2.31 -26.23
CA LEU A 46 9.78 1.29 -27.12
C LEU A 46 9.41 2.01 -28.40
N SER A 47 10.37 2.09 -29.31
CA SER A 47 10.26 2.86 -30.54
C SER A 47 9.19 2.27 -31.47
N ASN A 48 8.32 3.13 -32.01
CA ASN A 48 7.33 2.77 -33.03
C ASN A 48 7.97 2.55 -34.42
N GLY A 49 9.22 2.08 -34.47
CA GLY A 49 9.90 1.77 -35.73
C GLY A 49 9.30 0.53 -36.39
N GLU A 50 9.57 0.34 -37.69
CA GLU A 50 9.09 -0.85 -38.43
C GLU A 50 9.68 -2.17 -37.88
N CYS A 51 10.83 -2.10 -37.18
CA CYS A 51 11.54 -3.25 -36.61
C CYS A 51 12.00 -2.96 -35.18
N LEU A 52 12.04 -4.02 -34.34
CA LEU A 52 12.60 -3.97 -32.99
C LEU A 52 14.12 -3.81 -33.00
N ASN A 53 14.65 -2.91 -32.17
CA ASN A 53 16.08 -2.75 -31.98
C ASN A 53 16.68 -3.86 -31.08
N ARG A 54 18.01 -4.01 -31.09
CA ARG A 54 18.69 -5.10 -30.36
C ARG A 54 18.43 -5.12 -28.85
N PHE A 55 18.17 -3.96 -28.24
CA PHE A 55 17.89 -3.87 -26.80
C PHE A 55 16.43 -4.20 -26.51
N GLU A 56 15.49 -3.68 -27.32
CA GLU A 56 14.07 -4.03 -27.24
C GLU A 56 13.86 -5.54 -27.39
N GLN A 57 14.54 -6.18 -28.35
CA GLN A 57 14.46 -7.64 -28.54
C GLN A 57 14.84 -8.41 -27.26
N VAL A 58 15.91 -8.00 -26.58
CA VAL A 58 16.35 -8.64 -25.33
C VAL A 58 15.32 -8.42 -24.22
N VAL A 59 14.84 -7.19 -24.04
CA VAL A 59 13.87 -6.87 -22.99
C VAL A 59 12.54 -7.59 -23.21
N LEU A 60 12.02 -7.58 -24.44
CA LEU A 60 10.76 -8.24 -24.76
C LEU A 60 10.87 -9.77 -24.67
N SER A 61 12.02 -10.33 -25.04
CA SER A 61 12.32 -11.76 -24.81
C SER A 61 12.31 -12.09 -23.32
N ASN A 62 12.95 -11.28 -22.48
CA ASN A 62 12.91 -11.44 -21.02
C ASN A 62 11.50 -11.30 -20.45
N ALA A 63 10.71 -10.35 -20.95
CA ALA A 63 9.32 -10.15 -20.55
C ALA A 63 8.45 -11.36 -20.89
N ALA A 64 8.62 -11.92 -22.10
CA ALA A 64 7.93 -13.14 -22.53
C ALA A 64 8.33 -14.34 -21.67
N GLY A 65 9.64 -14.52 -21.42
CA GLY A 65 10.15 -15.56 -20.52
C GLY A 65 9.60 -15.45 -19.11
N ALA A 66 9.56 -14.24 -18.55
CA ALA A 66 8.97 -13.98 -17.23
C ALA A 66 7.47 -14.32 -17.20
N MET A 67 6.71 -13.91 -18.22
CA MET A 67 5.27 -14.22 -18.31
C MET A 67 5.02 -15.72 -18.44
N MET A 68 5.76 -16.42 -19.31
CA MET A 68 5.66 -17.88 -19.43
C MET A 68 5.97 -18.55 -18.09
N GLY A 69 7.04 -18.12 -17.41
CA GLY A 69 7.37 -18.61 -16.07
C GLY A 69 6.25 -18.40 -15.05
N MET A 70 5.63 -17.22 -15.02
CA MET A 70 4.48 -16.95 -14.12
C MET A 70 3.25 -17.82 -14.43
N VAL A 71 3.03 -18.14 -15.70
CA VAL A 71 1.89 -18.96 -16.15
C VAL A 71 2.12 -20.45 -15.90
N GLU A 72 3.34 -20.95 -16.16
CA GLU A 72 3.70 -22.37 -16.06
C GLU A 72 4.10 -22.79 -14.65
N SER A 73 4.48 -21.83 -13.79
CA SER A 73 4.86 -22.15 -12.41
C SER A 73 3.68 -22.78 -11.66
N PRO A 74 3.90 -23.93 -11.00
CA PRO A 74 2.85 -24.54 -10.20
C PRO A 74 2.46 -23.58 -9.08
N ARG A 75 1.15 -23.32 -8.96
CA ARG A 75 0.65 -22.52 -7.85
C ARG A 75 0.91 -23.28 -6.55
N PRO A 76 1.39 -22.61 -5.49
CA PRO A 76 1.52 -23.25 -4.19
C PRO A 76 0.16 -23.78 -3.77
N LYS A 77 0.11 -25.02 -3.25
CA LYS A 77 -1.08 -25.54 -2.62
C LYS A 77 -1.29 -24.76 -1.33
N THR A 78 -2.26 -23.87 -1.33
CA THR A 78 -2.67 -23.08 -0.16
C THR A 78 -3.71 -23.84 0.65
N ASP A 79 -3.53 -25.15 0.86
CA ASP A 79 -4.45 -26.01 1.63
C ASP A 79 -4.32 -25.74 3.15
N SER A 80 -4.21 -24.47 3.54
CA SER A 80 -4.37 -24.04 4.92
C SER A 80 -5.87 -23.95 5.16
N ASP A 81 -6.45 -24.99 5.77
CA ASP A 81 -7.85 -24.97 6.24
C ASP A 81 -8.03 -24.03 7.45
N LYS A 82 -7.00 -23.24 7.81
CA LYS A 82 -7.06 -22.33 8.94
C LYS A 82 -8.01 -21.18 8.63
N PRO A 83 -8.88 -20.79 9.58
CA PRO A 83 -9.69 -19.60 9.43
C PRO A 83 -8.79 -18.36 9.29
N LEU A 84 -8.98 -17.63 8.20
CA LEU A 84 -8.19 -16.44 7.85
C LEU A 84 -8.71 -15.20 8.57
N VAL A 85 -7.83 -14.48 9.24
CA VAL A 85 -8.08 -13.16 9.84
C VAL A 85 -7.17 -12.12 9.18
N LEU A 86 -7.77 -11.03 8.71
CA LEU A 86 -7.00 -9.90 8.20
C LEU A 86 -6.86 -8.84 9.28
N ALA A 87 -5.72 -8.16 9.36
CA ALA A 87 -5.48 -7.12 10.36
C ALA A 87 -4.79 -5.89 9.78
N SER A 88 -5.14 -4.69 10.27
CA SER A 88 -4.49 -3.44 9.88
C SER A 88 -3.45 -2.98 10.92
N MET A 89 -2.29 -2.53 10.43
CA MET A 89 -1.14 -2.12 11.27
C MET A 89 -0.50 -0.82 10.77
N PHE A 90 0.02 -0.01 11.70
CA PHE A 90 0.96 1.06 11.45
C PHE A 90 2.09 1.01 12.47
N GLY A 91 3.19 1.73 12.26
CA GLY A 91 4.35 1.69 13.15
C GLY A 91 4.02 1.93 14.63
N SER A 92 3.06 2.81 14.92
CA SER A 92 2.58 3.10 16.28
C SER A 92 1.69 2.02 16.89
N THR A 93 1.06 1.17 16.08
CA THR A 93 0.15 0.10 16.54
C THR A 93 0.78 -1.30 16.45
N THR A 94 2.00 -1.43 15.92
CA THR A 94 2.75 -2.69 15.82
C THR A 94 2.72 -3.54 17.09
N PRO A 95 2.93 -3.00 18.31
CA PRO A 95 2.89 -3.82 19.53
C PRO A 95 1.52 -4.48 19.76
N CYS A 96 0.44 -3.74 19.53
CA CYS A 96 -0.93 -4.22 19.68
C CYS A 96 -1.26 -5.31 18.65
N VAL A 97 -0.99 -5.04 17.36
CA VAL A 97 -1.27 -6.00 16.27
C VAL A 97 -0.44 -7.27 16.42
N THR A 98 0.84 -7.14 16.78
CA THR A 98 1.72 -8.30 16.99
C THR A 98 1.25 -9.17 18.16
N HIS A 99 0.75 -8.54 19.24
CA HIS A 99 0.20 -9.28 20.36
C HIS A 99 -1.11 -10.00 19.99
N ALA A 100 -2.04 -9.32 19.33
CA ALA A 100 -3.29 -9.90 18.85
C ALA A 100 -3.05 -11.05 17.86
N LYS A 101 -2.12 -10.86 16.92
CA LYS A 101 -1.67 -11.89 15.97
C LYS A 101 -1.22 -13.16 16.69
N LYS A 102 -0.34 -13.05 17.68
CA LYS A 102 0.14 -14.21 18.46
C LYS A 102 -1.01 -14.95 19.16
N ILE A 103 -1.96 -14.21 19.74
CA ILE A 103 -3.12 -14.84 20.38
C ILE A 103 -3.93 -15.63 19.36
N LEU A 104 -4.27 -15.03 18.22
CA LEU A 104 -5.07 -15.68 17.19
C LEU A 104 -4.35 -16.89 16.56
N GLU A 105 -3.07 -16.77 16.25
CA GLU A 105 -2.27 -17.87 15.71
C GLU A 105 -2.19 -19.05 16.70
N ASN A 106 -2.08 -18.78 18.01
CA ASN A 106 -2.15 -19.81 19.05
C ASN A 106 -3.52 -20.50 19.15
N HIS A 107 -4.58 -19.84 18.67
CA HIS A 107 -5.93 -20.41 18.56
C HIS A 107 -6.20 -21.05 17.18
N GLY A 108 -5.17 -21.19 16.34
CA GLY A 108 -5.27 -21.90 15.05
C GLY A 108 -5.71 -21.04 13.87
N TYR A 109 -5.83 -19.73 14.04
CA TYR A 109 -6.11 -18.81 12.93
C TYR A 109 -4.85 -18.53 12.11
N GLU A 110 -5.05 -18.19 10.84
CA GLU A 110 -4.03 -17.59 10.00
C GLU A 110 -4.23 -16.06 10.01
N VAL A 111 -3.19 -15.29 10.28
CA VAL A 111 -3.29 -13.83 10.40
C VAL A 111 -2.41 -13.13 9.38
N VAL A 112 -3.06 -12.41 8.45
CA VAL A 112 -2.40 -11.58 7.44
C VAL A 112 -2.50 -10.12 7.85
N VAL A 113 -1.36 -9.45 7.92
CA VAL A 113 -1.28 -8.05 8.37
C VAL A 113 -1.03 -7.13 7.17
N PHE A 114 -1.90 -6.13 7.01
CA PHE A 114 -1.78 -5.08 6.02
C PHE A 114 -1.25 -3.81 6.68
N HIS A 115 -0.25 -3.21 6.05
CA HIS A 115 0.25 -1.91 6.49
C HIS A 115 -0.73 -0.83 6.05
N ALA A 116 -1.38 -0.16 7.00
CA ALA A 116 -2.25 0.96 6.74
C ALA A 116 -1.40 2.08 6.11
N GLN A 117 -1.51 2.29 4.81
CA GLN A 117 -0.74 3.28 4.04
C GLN A 117 -1.57 3.71 2.81
N GLY A 118 -2.89 3.59 2.90
CA GLY A 118 -3.83 3.74 1.81
C GLY A 118 -3.93 2.48 0.96
N SER A 119 -2.82 2.03 0.37
CA SER A 119 -2.80 0.82 -0.46
C SER A 119 -3.09 -0.45 0.34
N GLY A 120 -2.58 -0.55 1.57
CA GLY A 120 -2.84 -1.72 2.43
C GLY A 120 -4.29 -1.84 2.86
N GLY A 121 -4.93 -0.73 3.26
CA GLY A 121 -6.37 -0.70 3.53
C GLY A 121 -7.20 -1.12 2.31
N ARG A 122 -6.90 -0.56 1.13
CA ARG A 122 -7.60 -0.92 -0.12
C ARG A 122 -7.42 -2.40 -0.49
N ALA A 123 -6.22 -2.93 -0.35
CA ALA A 123 -5.95 -4.36 -0.58
C ALA A 123 -6.75 -5.23 0.41
N MET A 124 -6.83 -4.82 1.67
CA MET A 124 -7.58 -5.54 2.69
C MET A 124 -9.09 -5.55 2.40
N GLU A 125 -9.70 -4.41 2.04
CA GLU A 125 -11.12 -4.33 1.64
C GLU A 125 -11.43 -5.24 0.44
N GLU A 126 -10.52 -5.28 -0.53
CA GLU A 126 -10.64 -6.16 -1.68
C GLU A 126 -10.59 -7.63 -1.26
N PHE A 127 -9.61 -8.03 -0.44
CA PHE A 127 -9.47 -9.41 0.02
C PHE A 127 -10.64 -9.86 0.89
N ILE A 128 -11.22 -8.97 1.69
CA ILE A 128 -12.47 -9.26 2.42
C ILE A 128 -13.61 -9.61 1.45
N SER A 129 -13.63 -8.98 0.27
CA SER A 129 -14.68 -9.18 -0.72
C SER A 129 -14.43 -10.39 -1.64
N THR A 130 -13.18 -10.78 -1.85
CA THR A 130 -12.81 -11.83 -2.81
C THR A 130 -12.41 -13.15 -2.19
N GLU A 131 -11.92 -13.14 -0.95
CA GLU A 131 -11.41 -14.34 -0.26
C GLU A 131 -12.33 -14.80 0.87
N LYS A 132 -12.18 -16.05 1.30
CA LYS A 132 -12.90 -16.61 2.45
C LYS A 132 -12.29 -16.13 3.76
N VAL A 133 -12.65 -14.92 4.18
CA VAL A 133 -12.19 -14.30 5.44
C VAL A 133 -13.12 -14.71 6.60
N SER A 134 -12.54 -15.13 7.72
CA SER A 134 -13.26 -15.52 8.94
C SER A 134 -13.40 -14.38 9.96
N GLY A 135 -12.60 -13.33 9.83
CA GLY A 135 -12.72 -12.13 10.65
C GLY A 135 -11.73 -11.04 10.26
N VAL A 136 -11.98 -9.82 10.73
CA VAL A 136 -11.14 -8.65 10.48
C VAL A 136 -10.81 -7.94 11.79
N LEU A 137 -9.52 -7.72 12.03
CA LEU A 137 -9.00 -6.90 13.11
C LEU A 137 -8.55 -5.55 12.57
N ASP A 138 -9.50 -4.62 12.53
CA ASP A 138 -9.26 -3.25 12.11
C ASP A 138 -8.71 -2.38 13.24
N ILE A 139 -7.51 -2.75 13.70
CA ILE A 139 -6.85 -2.08 14.83
C ILE A 139 -6.39 -0.67 14.45
N THR A 140 -5.99 -0.48 13.19
CA THR A 140 -5.33 0.75 12.72
C THR A 140 -6.17 1.42 11.63
N THR A 141 -6.82 2.52 11.98
CA THR A 141 -7.82 3.19 11.15
C THR A 141 -7.42 4.59 10.68
N HIS A 142 -6.15 4.97 10.83
CA HIS A 142 -5.65 6.30 10.42
C HIS A 142 -5.87 6.66 8.95
N GLU A 143 -6.05 5.68 8.05
CA GLU A 143 -6.36 5.93 6.64
C GLU A 143 -7.66 6.75 6.47
N LEU A 144 -8.57 6.70 7.44
CA LEU A 144 -9.76 7.56 7.51
C LEU A 144 -9.41 9.01 7.81
N VAL A 145 -8.44 9.24 8.70
CA VAL A 145 -7.96 10.58 9.05
C VAL A 145 -7.27 11.20 7.85
N ASP A 146 -6.47 10.42 7.14
CA ASP A 146 -5.85 10.85 5.88
C ASP A 146 -6.92 11.17 4.81
N GLU A 147 -7.97 10.37 4.65
CA GLU A 147 -9.08 10.69 3.73
C GLU A 147 -9.76 12.02 4.08
N ILE A 148 -10.09 12.25 5.35
CA ILE A 148 -10.75 13.48 5.82
C ILE A 148 -9.80 14.69 5.70
N ALA A 149 -8.52 14.50 6.03
CA ALA A 149 -7.53 15.55 6.06
C ALA A 149 -6.89 15.84 4.69
N GLY A 150 -7.16 15.03 3.68
CA GLY A 150 -6.46 15.09 2.39
C GLY A 150 -4.98 14.71 2.50
N GLY A 151 -4.69 13.75 3.38
CA GLY A 151 -3.39 13.10 3.49
C GLY A 151 -3.14 12.10 2.35
N PRO A 152 -1.88 11.72 2.11
CA PRO A 152 -1.48 10.86 1.01
C PRO A 152 -1.79 9.37 1.24
N LEU A 153 -2.12 8.95 2.47
CA LEU A 153 -2.35 7.54 2.84
C LEU A 153 -3.84 7.18 2.93
N SER A 154 -4.67 7.82 2.11
CA SER A 154 -6.10 7.50 2.04
C SER A 154 -6.35 6.10 1.43
N ALA A 155 -7.13 5.30 2.15
CA ALA A 155 -7.69 4.05 1.62
C ALA A 155 -9.01 4.24 0.84
N GLY A 156 -9.45 5.48 0.67
CA GLY A 156 -10.67 5.85 -0.03
C GLY A 156 -11.91 5.88 0.87
N PRO A 157 -13.05 6.34 0.32
CA PRO A 157 -14.25 6.62 1.10
C PRO A 157 -14.97 5.37 1.61
N GLU A 158 -14.76 4.21 0.98
CA GLU A 158 -15.43 2.94 1.31
C GLU A 158 -14.67 2.13 2.39
N ARG A 159 -13.64 2.71 3.00
CA ARG A 159 -12.82 2.03 4.01
C ARG A 159 -13.66 1.63 5.22
N LEU A 160 -13.49 0.40 5.70
CA LEU A 160 -14.23 -0.33 6.74
C LEU A 160 -15.55 -0.96 6.29
N GLU A 161 -15.97 -0.82 5.03
CA GLU A 161 -17.31 -1.26 4.63
C GLU A 161 -17.37 -2.70 4.10
N ALA A 162 -16.28 -3.27 3.57
CA ALA A 162 -16.32 -4.59 2.94
C ALA A 162 -16.72 -5.70 3.91
N ALA A 163 -16.26 -5.64 5.17
CA ALA A 163 -16.57 -6.66 6.15
C ALA A 163 -18.08 -6.74 6.45
N GLY A 164 -18.73 -5.59 6.61
CA GLY A 164 -20.17 -5.52 6.79
C GLY A 164 -20.95 -6.02 5.55
N ARG A 165 -20.46 -5.72 4.35
CA ARG A 165 -21.07 -6.23 3.10
C ARG A 165 -20.92 -7.74 2.93
N ALA A 166 -19.81 -8.30 3.39
CA ALA A 166 -19.48 -9.72 3.26
C ALA A 166 -19.95 -10.59 4.44
N ASP A 167 -20.66 -9.99 5.42
CA ASP A 167 -21.07 -10.66 6.67
C ASP A 167 -19.88 -11.27 7.45
N VAL A 168 -18.74 -10.57 7.43
CA VAL A 168 -17.51 -10.97 8.11
C VAL A 168 -17.41 -10.24 9.45
N PRO A 169 -17.21 -10.95 10.58
CA PRO A 169 -17.02 -10.31 11.88
C PRO A 169 -15.84 -9.34 11.87
N GLN A 170 -16.07 -8.09 12.29
CA GLN A 170 -15.07 -7.04 12.29
C GLN A 170 -14.96 -6.39 13.67
N ILE A 171 -13.74 -6.28 14.19
CA ILE A 171 -13.40 -5.51 15.39
C ILE A 171 -12.65 -4.27 14.95
N ILE A 172 -13.13 -3.09 15.32
CA ILE A 172 -12.56 -1.80 14.92
C ILE A 172 -12.01 -1.08 16.15
N CYS A 173 -10.76 -0.62 16.06
CA CYS A 173 -10.13 0.22 17.08
C CYS A 173 -9.66 1.57 16.50
N PRO A 174 -9.57 2.63 17.32
CA PRO A 174 -9.15 3.96 16.90
C PRO A 174 -7.60 4.10 16.81
N GLY A 175 -6.90 3.08 16.31
CA GLY A 175 -5.45 3.09 16.26
C GLY A 175 -4.89 4.10 15.27
N ALA A 176 -3.92 4.90 15.73
CA ALA A 176 -3.22 5.93 14.96
C ALA A 176 -4.11 7.06 14.40
N LEU A 177 -5.31 7.28 14.95
CA LEU A 177 -6.18 8.40 14.53
C LEU A 177 -5.68 9.78 14.98
N ASP A 178 -4.60 9.84 15.75
CA ASP A 178 -3.99 11.05 16.30
C ASP A 178 -2.96 11.70 15.36
N ILE A 179 -2.68 11.07 14.21
CA ILE A 179 -1.65 11.51 13.25
C ILE A 179 -2.22 11.64 11.83
N ILE A 180 -1.68 12.60 11.07
CA ILE A 180 -1.83 12.70 9.61
C ILE A 180 -0.42 12.64 9.05
N VAL A 181 -0.20 11.83 8.02
CA VAL A 181 1.14 11.66 7.43
C VAL A 181 1.33 12.64 6.28
N PHE A 182 2.51 13.24 6.17
CA PHE A 182 2.91 14.02 4.99
C PHE A 182 4.34 13.65 4.59
N PHE A 183 4.58 13.56 3.28
CA PHE A 183 5.89 13.26 2.72
C PHE A 183 6.62 14.55 2.39
N GLY A 184 7.32 15.09 3.39
CA GLY A 184 8.05 16.35 3.30
C GLY A 184 7.22 17.58 3.64
N PHE A 185 7.89 18.65 4.05
CA PHE A 185 7.23 19.88 4.50
C PHE A 185 6.48 20.62 3.38
N SER A 186 6.98 20.54 2.15
CA SER A 186 6.34 21.15 0.97
C SER A 186 4.98 20.52 0.66
N ALA A 187 4.77 19.24 0.99
CA ALA A 187 3.52 18.53 0.80
C ALA A 187 2.44 18.92 1.84
N ILE A 188 2.77 19.70 2.87
CA ILE A 188 1.84 20.05 3.96
C ILE A 188 0.92 21.19 3.51
N PRO A 189 -0.42 20.96 3.44
CA PRO A 189 -1.39 22.00 3.13
C PRO A 189 -1.28 23.21 4.06
N HIS A 190 -1.50 24.41 3.53
CA HIS A 190 -1.39 25.66 4.30
C HIS A 190 -2.20 25.64 5.61
N ARG A 191 -3.39 25.02 5.59
CA ARG A 191 -4.27 24.87 6.75
C ARG A 191 -3.65 24.10 7.93
N TYR A 192 -2.62 23.28 7.69
CA TYR A 192 -1.95 22.49 8.72
C TYR A 192 -0.59 23.05 9.16
N ARG A 193 -0.07 24.11 8.52
CA ARG A 193 1.28 24.66 8.80
C ARG A 193 1.50 25.16 10.22
N ARG A 194 0.44 25.39 10.99
CA ARG A 194 0.50 25.81 12.41
C ARG A 194 0.22 24.67 13.40
N ARG A 195 0.20 23.42 12.94
CA ARG A 195 -0.02 22.24 13.79
C ARG A 195 1.30 21.73 14.36
N ARG A 196 1.21 20.81 15.32
CA ARG A 196 2.37 20.13 15.88
C ARG A 196 2.90 19.13 14.86
N PHE A 197 4.18 19.25 14.52
CA PHE A 197 4.86 18.31 13.64
C PHE A 197 5.75 17.37 14.44
N TYR A 198 5.81 16.13 13.99
CA TYR A 198 6.74 15.14 14.49
C TYR A 198 7.49 14.56 13.30
N GLN A 199 8.82 14.69 13.31
CA GLN A 199 9.66 14.15 12.25
C GLN A 199 9.98 12.69 12.55
N HIS A 200 9.34 11.79 11.81
CA HIS A 200 9.51 10.34 12.00
C HIS A 200 10.84 9.81 11.46
N ALA A 201 11.28 10.33 10.31
CA ALA A 201 12.51 9.94 9.64
C ALA A 201 13.27 11.18 9.13
N PRO A 202 14.60 11.11 8.96
CA PRO A 202 15.36 12.16 8.29
C PRO A 202 14.79 12.40 6.88
N PRO A 203 14.88 13.63 6.35
CA PRO A 203 14.39 13.92 5.01
C PRO A 203 15.16 13.06 4.00
N HIS A 204 14.45 12.41 3.08
CA HIS A 204 15.08 11.92 1.86
C HIS A 204 15.65 13.14 1.14
N SER A 205 16.98 13.21 1.06
CA SER A 205 17.72 14.38 0.61
C SER A 205 17.33 14.77 -0.81
N GLU A 206 16.62 15.87 -0.95
CA GLU A 206 16.78 16.84 -2.04
C GLU A 206 16.16 18.18 -1.58
N HIS A 207 17.06 19.13 -1.32
CA HIS A 207 16.84 20.57 -1.17
C HIS A 207 15.67 21.04 -0.26
N GLU A 208 16.02 21.50 0.95
CA GLU A 208 15.85 22.90 1.37
C GLU A 208 16.16 23.00 2.87
N GLY A 209 17.18 23.81 3.21
CA GLY A 209 17.50 24.11 4.59
C GLY A 209 16.49 25.10 5.18
N PHE A 210 16.17 24.97 6.47
CA PHE A 210 16.41 26.06 7.43
C PHE A 210 16.19 25.65 8.90
N ASN A 211 16.91 26.38 9.76
CA ASN A 211 16.86 26.60 11.21
C ASN A 211 15.99 25.70 12.10
N GLN A 212 16.69 25.01 13.00
CA GLN A 212 16.27 24.89 14.40
C GLN A 212 16.25 26.31 15.01
N GLY A 213 15.08 26.83 15.30
CA GLY A 213 14.93 28.17 15.85
C GLY A 213 13.49 28.45 16.21
N ASN A 214 13.02 27.79 17.26
CA ASN A 214 11.86 28.17 18.08
C ASN A 214 11.90 27.35 19.36
N ASP A 215 12.90 27.63 20.20
CA ASP A 215 12.76 27.34 21.63
C ASP A 215 11.86 28.43 22.24
N PRO A 216 10.86 28.08 23.05
CA PRO A 216 10.07 29.06 23.78
C PRO A 216 10.95 29.79 24.81
N PRO A 217 10.66 31.06 25.14
CA PRO A 217 11.45 31.80 26.12
C PRO A 217 11.33 31.13 27.50
N SER A 218 12.47 30.89 28.12
CA SER A 218 12.58 30.46 29.51
C SER A 218 11.95 31.51 30.43
N GLU A 219 10.97 31.10 31.23
CA GLU A 219 10.46 31.91 32.34
C GLU A 219 11.56 32.08 33.39
N ASP A 220 11.93 33.34 33.63
CA ASP A 220 12.80 33.77 34.72
C ASP A 220 12.09 33.54 36.06
N HIS A 221 12.71 32.77 36.95
CA HIS A 221 12.43 32.82 38.38
C HIS A 221 13.50 33.70 39.04
N GLY A 222 13.11 34.93 39.37
CA GLY A 222 13.83 35.88 40.21
C GLY A 222 12.86 36.80 40.91
#